data_AF-A0A9C9DFE2-F1
#
_entry.id   AF-A0A9C9DFE2-F1
#
_cell.length_a   1.000
_cell.length_b   1.000
_cell.length_c   1.000
_cell.angle_alpha   90.00
_cell.angle_beta   90.00
_cell.angle_gamma   90.00
#
_symmetry.space_group_name_H-M   'P 1'
#
loop_
_entity.id
_entity.type
_entity.pdbx_description
1 polymer ?
#
loop_
_entity_poly.entity_id
_entity_poly.type
_entity_poly.pdbx_seq_one_letter_code
_entity_poly.pdbx_strand_id
1 'polypeptide(L)'
;VGTNLIREISPERTPDPRIAQGEDIFYNGTDVAPACALCHTLDGTTLVGPTLQGIRETASKRVRRQSARDYIRTSIISPNSYKPPGFENGSMYPDYGRVLTDEQIDALIAFLMTQ
;
A
#
# COMPACT_ATOMS: atom_id res chain seq x y z
N VAL A 1 43.91 4.19 -27.44
CA VAL A 1 44.19 2.94 -26.70
C VAL A 1 43.97 3.28 -25.24
N GLY A 2 42.76 3.09 -24.71
CA GLY A 2 42.43 1.97 -23.82
C GLY A 2 42.84 2.33 -22.38
N THR A 3 42.02 2.28 -21.35
CA THR A 3 40.82 1.46 -21.13
C THR A 3 40.13 1.91 -19.83
N ASN A 4 38.80 1.83 -19.85
CA ASN A 4 37.88 1.57 -18.74
C ASN A 4 38.00 2.40 -17.46
N LEU A 5 37.28 3.52 -17.46
CA LEU A 5 36.48 3.93 -16.30
C LEU A 5 35.45 2.82 -16.02
N ILE A 6 35.75 1.94 -15.09
CA ILE A 6 34.72 1.09 -14.47
C ILE A 6 33.90 2.06 -13.62
N ARG A 7 32.81 2.61 -14.18
CA ARG A 7 31.72 3.15 -13.36
C ARG A 7 31.34 2.02 -12.43
N GLU A 8 31.58 2.21 -11.14
CA GLU A 8 31.03 1.38 -10.09
C GLU A 8 29.55 1.18 -10.42
N ILE A 9 29.23 -0.05 -10.80
CA ILE A 9 27.86 -0.49 -10.96
C ILE A 9 27.35 -0.58 -9.52
N SER A 10 26.95 0.56 -8.98
CA SER A 10 26.17 0.58 -7.75
C SER A 10 24.96 -0.29 -8.05
N PRO A 11 24.74 -1.42 -7.36
CA PRO A 11 23.60 -2.26 -7.64
C PRO A 11 22.38 -1.38 -7.41
N GLU A 12 21.66 -1.06 -8.48
CA GLU A 12 20.31 -0.56 -8.37
C GLU A 12 19.57 -1.60 -7.53
N ARG A 13 19.35 -1.24 -6.26
CA ARG A 13 18.85 -2.12 -5.21
C ARG A 13 17.59 -2.77 -5.77
N THR A 14 17.65 -4.06 -6.08
CA THR A 14 16.46 -4.85 -6.38
C THR A 14 15.43 -4.49 -5.31
N PRO A 15 14.20 -4.07 -5.69
CA PRO A 15 13.18 -3.76 -4.70
C PRO A 15 13.09 -4.91 -3.72
N ASP A 16 13.01 -4.59 -2.41
CA ASP A 16 12.81 -5.59 -1.38
C ASP A 16 11.68 -6.54 -1.87
N PRO A 17 11.91 -7.87 -1.95
CA PRO A 17 10.91 -8.80 -2.46
C PRO A 17 9.53 -8.64 -1.78
N ARG A 18 9.51 -8.18 -0.52
CA ARG A 18 8.29 -7.84 0.21
C ARG A 18 7.57 -6.62 -0.39
N ILE A 19 8.30 -5.58 -0.77
CA ILE A 19 7.73 -4.38 -1.42
C ILE A 19 7.19 -4.77 -2.80
N ALA A 20 7.95 -5.56 -3.57
CA ALA A 20 7.50 -6.04 -4.89
C ALA A 20 6.23 -6.90 -4.79
N GLN A 21 6.13 -7.78 -3.78
CA GLN A 21 4.92 -8.55 -3.51
C GLN A 21 3.75 -7.63 -3.12
N GLY A 22 3.99 -6.62 -2.28
CA GLY A 22 2.96 -5.65 -1.90
C GLY A 22 2.44 -4.85 -3.09
N GLU A 23 3.34 -4.46 -3.99
CA GLU A 23 3.01 -3.79 -5.26
C GLU A 23 2.13 -4.69 -6.16
N ASP A 24 2.51 -5.95 -6.31
CA ASP A 24 1.75 -6.91 -7.10
C ASP A 24 0.33 -7.08 -6.57
N ILE A 25 0.16 -7.28 -5.26
CA ILE A 25 -1.17 -7.39 -4.63
C ILE A 25 -1.96 -6.07 -4.78
N PHE A 26 -1.29 -4.92 -4.69
CA PHE A 26 -1.95 -3.63 -4.86
C PHE A 26 -2.57 -3.48 -6.25
N TYR A 27 -1.83 -3.83 -7.31
CA TYR A 27 -2.30 -3.67 -8.70
C TYR A 27 -3.16 -4.82 -9.21
N ASN A 28 -2.88 -6.05 -8.77
CA ASN A 28 -3.48 -7.26 -9.34
C ASN A 28 -4.43 -7.98 -8.39
N GLY A 29 -4.40 -7.67 -7.08
CA GLY A 29 -5.20 -8.36 -6.08
C GLY A 29 -4.72 -9.80 -5.86
N THR A 30 -5.65 -10.69 -5.54
CA THR A 30 -5.42 -12.13 -5.41
C THR A 30 -6.60 -12.88 -6.03
N ASP A 31 -6.54 -14.22 -6.10
CA ASP A 31 -7.65 -15.04 -6.61
C ASP A 31 -8.98 -14.84 -5.87
N VAL A 32 -8.93 -14.38 -4.62
CA VAL A 32 -10.10 -14.27 -3.72
C VAL A 32 -10.36 -12.85 -3.22
N ALA A 33 -9.50 -11.89 -3.58
CA ALA A 33 -9.59 -10.51 -3.12
C ALA A 33 -9.29 -9.54 -4.26
N PRO A 34 -10.11 -8.49 -4.45
CA PRO A 34 -9.91 -7.54 -5.54
C PRO A 34 -8.62 -6.72 -5.37
N ALA A 35 -8.11 -6.19 -6.47
CA ALA A 35 -6.98 -5.27 -6.46
C ALA A 35 -7.33 -3.94 -5.78
N CYS A 36 -6.38 -3.38 -5.03
CA CYS A 36 -6.52 -2.07 -4.37
C CYS A 36 -6.60 -0.93 -5.40
N ALA A 37 -5.85 -1.06 -6.50
CA ALA A 37 -5.74 -0.09 -7.58
C ALA A 37 -7.07 0.17 -8.32
N LEU A 38 -8.08 -0.70 -8.16
CA LEU A 38 -9.42 -0.48 -8.72
C LEU A 38 -10.12 0.73 -8.07
N CYS A 39 -9.77 1.05 -6.83
CA CYS A 39 -10.43 2.09 -6.04
C CYS A 39 -9.48 3.19 -5.54
N HIS A 40 -8.17 2.92 -5.50
CA HIS A 40 -7.16 3.82 -4.96
C HIS A 40 -6.08 4.10 -6.00
N THR A 41 -5.69 5.36 -6.14
CA THR A 41 -4.54 5.73 -6.97
C THR A 41 -3.34 6.11 -6.10
N LEU A 42 -2.17 6.21 -6.74
CA LEU A 42 -0.91 6.69 -6.15
C LEU A 42 -0.45 8.04 -6.73
N ASP A 43 -1.24 8.61 -7.63
CA ASP A 43 -0.90 9.84 -8.39
C ASP A 43 -1.56 11.11 -7.83
N GLY A 44 -2.42 10.98 -6.82
CA GLY A 44 -3.18 12.10 -6.24
C GLY A 44 -4.65 12.17 -6.68
N THR A 45 -5.02 11.44 -7.74
CA THR A 45 -6.40 11.38 -8.23
C THR A 45 -7.31 10.65 -7.24
N THR A 46 -8.53 11.17 -7.03
CA THR A 46 -9.54 10.48 -6.23
C THR A 46 -10.44 9.64 -7.15
N LEU A 47 -10.68 8.38 -6.78
CA LEU A 47 -11.62 7.48 -7.48
C LEU A 47 -12.80 7.17 -6.54
N VAL A 48 -13.01 5.88 -6.24
CA VAL A 48 -13.99 5.42 -5.24
C VAL A 48 -13.45 5.65 -3.83
N GLY A 49 -12.16 5.37 -3.60
CA GLY A 49 -11.45 5.65 -2.36
C GLY A 49 -10.52 6.86 -2.46
N PRO A 50 -9.95 7.32 -1.34
CA PRO A 50 -8.94 8.37 -1.34
C PRO A 50 -7.69 7.93 -2.11
N THR A 51 -6.98 8.90 -2.70
CA THR A 51 -5.60 8.66 -3.13
C THR A 51 -4.75 8.17 -1.94
N LEU A 52 -3.82 7.27 -2.24
CA LEU A 52 -2.81 6.78 -1.30
C LEU A 52 -1.42 7.39 -1.56
N GLN A 53 -1.34 8.41 -2.44
CA GLN A 53 -0.15 9.25 -2.52
C GLN A 53 0.11 9.92 -1.16
N GLY A 54 1.33 9.79 -0.62
CA GLY A 54 1.70 10.29 0.70
C GLY A 54 0.91 9.63 1.83
N ILE A 55 0.50 8.37 1.66
CA ILE A 55 -0.30 7.66 2.67
C ILE A 55 0.47 7.53 3.99
N ARG A 56 1.80 7.41 3.95
CA ARG A 56 2.62 7.37 5.17
C ARG A 56 2.39 8.59 6.06
N GLU A 57 2.49 9.78 5.49
CA GLU A 57 2.31 11.03 6.22
C GLU A 57 0.86 11.23 6.63
N THR A 58 -0.09 10.98 5.71
CA THR A 58 -1.51 11.22 5.98
C THR A 58 -2.06 10.24 7.03
N ALA A 59 -1.73 8.95 6.95
CA ALA A 59 -2.12 7.91 7.90
C ALA A 59 -1.69 8.25 9.34
N SER A 60 -0.47 8.75 9.53
CA SER A 60 0.07 9.14 10.85
C SER A 60 -0.75 10.23 11.57
N LYS A 61 -1.62 10.94 10.83
CA LYS A 61 -2.43 12.06 11.32
C LYS A 61 -3.91 11.73 11.44
N ARG A 62 -4.36 10.55 10.98
CA ARG A 62 -5.79 10.18 10.96
C ARG A 62 -6.34 9.87 12.35
N VAL A 63 -5.60 9.10 13.13
CA VAL A 63 -6.04 8.63 14.44
C VAL A 63 -4.98 8.98 15.49
N ARG A 64 -5.40 9.71 16.52
CA ARG A 64 -4.52 10.20 17.59
C ARG A 64 -3.86 9.01 18.30
N ARG A 65 -2.52 9.04 18.41
CA ARG A 65 -1.68 7.98 19.01
C ARG A 65 -1.66 6.66 18.25
N GLN A 66 -2.07 6.62 16.99
CA GLN A 66 -1.88 5.48 16.09
C GLN A 66 -0.74 5.77 15.11
N SER A 67 0.15 4.80 14.87
CA SER A 67 1.19 4.95 13.85
C SER A 67 0.59 4.84 12.45
N ALA A 68 1.30 5.35 11.42
CA ALA A 68 0.89 5.17 10.03
C ALA A 68 0.74 3.68 9.67
N ARG A 69 1.70 2.86 10.11
CA ARG A 69 1.70 1.41 9.88
C ARG A 69 0.45 0.75 10.47
N ASP A 70 0.13 1.07 11.73
CA ASP A 70 -1.03 0.50 12.41
C ASP A 70 -2.34 0.96 11.80
N TYR A 71 -2.41 2.24 11.39
CA TYR A 71 -3.58 2.77 10.69
C TYR A 71 -3.80 2.01 9.39
N ILE A 72 -2.78 1.88 8.53
CA ILE A 72 -2.88 1.15 7.25
C ILE A 72 -3.28 -0.31 7.50
N ARG A 73 -2.64 -0.99 8.45
CA ARG A 73 -3.00 -2.37 8.81
C ARG A 73 -4.47 -2.46 9.22
N THR A 74 -4.93 -1.56 10.09
CA THR A 74 -6.31 -1.51 10.57
C THR A 74 -7.29 -1.24 9.42
N SER A 75 -6.96 -0.34 8.49
CA SER A 75 -7.76 -0.08 7.30
C SER A 75 -7.84 -1.28 6.35
N ILE A 76 -6.83 -2.15 6.30
CA ILE A 76 -6.88 -3.38 5.49
C ILE A 76 -7.71 -4.45 6.21
N ILE A 77 -7.43 -4.75 7.48
CA ILE A 77 -8.09 -5.86 8.19
C ILE A 77 -9.48 -5.51 8.72
N SER A 78 -9.80 -4.23 8.79
CA SER A 78 -11.09 -3.71 9.25
C SER A 78 -11.47 -2.44 8.46
N PRO A 79 -11.78 -2.56 7.16
CA PRO A 79 -11.97 -1.41 6.26
C PRO A 79 -12.98 -0.34 6.71
N ASN A 80 -14.00 -0.74 7.47
CA ASN A 80 -15.05 0.17 7.95
C ASN A 80 -14.77 0.77 9.34
N SER A 81 -13.63 0.46 9.95
CA SER A 81 -13.28 0.90 11.32
C SER A 81 -12.96 2.39 11.42
N TYR A 82 -12.49 2.98 10.31
CA TYR A 82 -12.24 4.41 10.20
C TYR A 82 -12.73 4.90 8.84
N LYS A 83 -13.55 5.95 8.85
CA LYS A 83 -14.07 6.60 7.65
C LYS A 83 -13.30 7.89 7.37
N PRO A 84 -12.49 7.98 6.29
CA PRO A 84 -11.87 9.23 5.90
C PRO A 84 -12.93 10.30 5.55
N PRO A 85 -12.72 11.59 5.88
CA PRO A 85 -13.63 12.66 5.50
C PRO A 85 -13.89 12.68 3.99
N GLY A 86 -15.16 12.78 3.59
CA GLY A 86 -15.59 12.82 2.18
C GLY A 86 -15.81 11.44 1.53
N PHE A 87 -15.66 10.35 2.27
CA PHE A 87 -15.86 8.98 1.77
C PHE A 87 -16.93 8.23 2.56
N GLU A 88 -17.52 7.21 1.94
CA GLU A 88 -18.52 6.34 2.58
C GLU A 88 -17.96 4.98 2.95
N ASN A 89 -18.47 4.44 4.06
CA ASN A 89 -18.18 3.07 4.48
C ASN A 89 -18.87 2.08 3.54
N GLY A 90 -18.34 0.85 3.48
CA GLY A 90 -18.92 -0.26 2.73
C GLY A 90 -18.43 -0.41 1.30
N SER A 91 -17.69 0.57 0.75
CA SER A 91 -17.12 0.48 -0.60
C SER A 91 -15.85 -0.37 -0.67
N MET A 92 -15.08 -0.44 0.41
CA MET A 92 -13.87 -1.27 0.46
C MET A 92 -14.24 -2.71 0.79
N TYR A 93 -13.65 -3.66 0.06
CA TYR A 93 -13.92 -5.09 0.22
C TYR A 93 -13.72 -5.52 1.69
N PRO A 94 -14.76 -6.02 2.38
CA PRO A 94 -14.76 -6.10 3.84
C PRO A 94 -13.89 -7.24 4.38
N ASP A 95 -13.57 -8.22 3.53
CA ASP A 95 -13.02 -9.51 3.96
C ASP A 95 -11.51 -9.64 3.79
N TYR A 96 -10.78 -8.57 3.44
CA TYR A 96 -9.31 -8.63 3.26
C TYR A 96 -8.59 -9.26 4.45
N GLY A 97 -8.95 -8.90 5.69
CA GLY A 97 -8.33 -9.47 6.90
C GLY A 97 -8.63 -10.96 7.12
N ARG A 98 -9.60 -11.53 6.42
CA ARG A 98 -9.95 -12.96 6.46
C ARG A 98 -9.27 -13.75 5.34
N VAL A 99 -9.08 -13.14 4.16
CA VAL A 99 -8.65 -13.84 2.95
C VAL A 99 -7.18 -13.63 2.60
N LEU A 100 -6.56 -12.53 3.05
CA LEU A 100 -5.13 -12.30 2.90
C LEU A 100 -4.36 -12.92 4.07
N THR A 101 -3.18 -13.47 3.79
CA THR A 101 -2.26 -13.91 4.85
C THR A 101 -1.61 -12.73 5.54
N ASP A 102 -1.08 -12.93 6.76
CA ASP A 102 -0.32 -11.91 7.47
C ASP A 102 0.88 -11.40 6.67
N GLU A 103 1.53 -12.28 5.92
CA GLU A 103 2.66 -11.93 5.05
C GLU A 103 2.23 -11.02 3.90
N GLN A 104 1.09 -11.32 3.26
CA GLN A 104 0.51 -10.48 2.20
C GLN A 104 0.10 -9.12 2.72
N ILE A 105 -0.51 -9.06 3.91
CA ILE A 105 -0.87 -7.80 4.58
C ILE A 105 0.39 -6.99 4.90
N ASP A 106 1.43 -7.62 5.45
CA ASP A 106 2.68 -6.94 5.77
C ASP A 106 3.43 -6.47 4.50
N ALA A 107 3.31 -7.20 3.40
CA ALA A 107 3.83 -6.82 2.09
C ALA A 107 3.10 -5.57 1.54
N LEU A 108 1.77 -5.57 1.55
CA LEU A 108 0.96 -4.39 1.19
C LEU A 108 1.34 -3.17 2.03
N ILE A 109 1.46 -3.35 3.36
CA ILE A 109 1.87 -2.25 4.24
C ILE A 109 3.27 -1.77 3.89
N ALA A 110 4.23 -2.67 3.63
CA ALA A 110 5.58 -2.29 3.25
C ALA A 110 5.61 -1.45 1.97
N PHE A 111 4.85 -1.86 0.95
CA PHE A 111 4.68 -1.11 -0.29
C PHE A 111 4.00 0.24 -0.06
N LEU A 112 2.87 0.29 0.64
CA LEU A 112 2.16 1.54 0.91
C LEU A 112 2.99 2.54 1.72
N MET A 113 3.90 2.06 2.56
CA MET A 113 4.81 2.93 3.32
C MET A 113 5.90 3.59 2.45
N THR A 114 6.03 3.20 1.17
CA THR A 114 6.88 3.90 0.20
C THR A 114 6.16 4.95 -0.64
N GLN A 115 4.83 5.10 -0.46
CA GLN A 115 3.97 5.97 -1.26
C GLN A 115 3.70 7.33 -0.65
#